data_AF-A0A482VAK8-F1
#
_entry.id   AF-A0A482VAK8-F1
#
_cell.length_a   1.000
_cell.length_b   1.000
_cell.length_c   1.000
_cell.angle_alpha   90.00
_cell.angle_beta   90.00
_cell.angle_gamma   90.00
#
_symmetry.space_group_name_H-M   'P 1'
#
loop_
_entity.id
_entity.type
_entity.pdbx_description
1 polymer ?
#
loop_
_entity_poly.entity_id
_entity_poly.type
_entity_poly.pdbx_seq_one_letter_code
_entity_poly.pdbx_strand_id
1 'polypeptide(L)'
;MSDDSLTEVISPLGLGGHTSDERKLKKTRASDSCESVTPTSDLLNPVKDLINNTDVYSLNYSQIVEFMDKAVGEDDIIGLICKYTDDIDGVLNLLYDVYPVVEHKSAKENKKVY
;
A
#
# COMPACT_ATOMS: atom_id res chain seq x y z
N MET A 1 38.78 65.52 -14.67
CA MET A 1 39.41 64.31 -14.11
C MET A 1 39.08 64.27 -12.62
N SER A 2 38.13 63.41 -12.25
CA SER A 2 37.95 62.76 -10.94
C SER A 2 37.01 61.57 -11.23
N ASP A 3 37.40 60.30 -11.10
CA ASP A 3 37.60 59.51 -9.85
C ASP A 3 36.30 59.45 -9.02
N ASP A 4 35.82 58.35 -8.45
CA ASP A 4 36.40 57.01 -8.24
C ASP A 4 35.32 56.05 -7.68
N SER A 5 35.52 54.78 -7.96
CA SER A 5 35.26 53.52 -7.22
C SER A 5 34.06 53.24 -6.29
N LEU A 6 33.53 52.04 -6.56
CA LEU A 6 33.01 51.02 -5.64
C LEU A 6 33.97 50.67 -4.48
N THR A 7 33.42 50.22 -3.34
CA THR A 7 33.81 49.06 -2.47
C THR A 7 33.50 49.39 -1.01
N GLU A 8 32.57 48.66 -0.39
CA GLU A 8 32.78 47.44 0.42
C GLU A 8 33.49 47.66 1.77
N VAL A 9 32.75 47.30 2.83
CA VAL A 9 33.18 46.63 4.07
C VAL A 9 34.06 47.45 5.03
N ILE A 10 33.60 47.57 6.30
CA ILE A 10 34.32 47.10 7.50
C ILE A 10 33.33 47.01 8.68
N SER A 11 33.36 45.85 9.33
CA SER A 11 32.56 45.38 10.46
C SER A 11 32.79 46.14 11.79
N PRO A 12 32.11 45.73 12.87
CA PRO A 12 32.91 45.24 13.98
C PRO A 12 32.44 43.89 14.55
N LEU A 13 33.45 43.06 14.82
CA LEU A 13 33.40 41.90 15.69
C LEU A 13 32.84 42.27 17.08
N GLY A 14 31.76 41.62 17.49
CA GLY A 14 31.33 41.53 18.88
C GLY A 14 31.49 40.09 19.37
N LEU A 15 32.56 39.84 20.14
CA LEU A 15 32.72 38.63 20.95
C LEU A 15 31.70 38.66 22.11
N GLY A 16 30.91 37.58 22.27
CA GLY A 16 30.03 37.44 23.44
C GLY A 16 29.19 36.16 23.49
N GLY A 17 29.78 35.10 24.06
CA GLY A 17 29.17 34.09 24.95
C GLY A 17 27.77 33.50 24.73
N HIS A 18 27.75 32.18 24.50
CA HIS A 18 26.85 31.17 25.10
C HIS A 18 25.32 31.38 25.08
N THR A 19 24.61 30.66 24.20
CA THR A 19 23.77 29.46 24.51
C THR A 19 22.82 29.12 23.35
N SER A 20 22.80 27.82 23.01
CA SER A 20 21.65 27.04 22.54
C SER A 20 20.81 27.56 21.36
N ASP A 21 21.03 26.97 20.19
CA ASP A 21 20.09 26.02 19.53
C ASP A 21 20.26 26.15 18.01
N GLU A 22 21.26 25.44 17.49
CA GLU A 22 21.45 25.25 16.06
C GLU A 22 20.24 24.47 15.53
N ARG A 23 19.25 25.18 14.98
CA ARG A 23 18.13 24.60 14.25
C ARG A 23 18.68 23.92 13.00
N LYS A 24 19.17 22.68 13.16
CA LYS A 24 19.32 21.72 12.07
C LYS A 24 17.95 21.58 11.41
N LEU A 25 17.77 22.23 10.26
CA LEU A 25 16.73 21.83 9.32
C LEU A 25 17.00 20.37 8.96
N LYS A 26 16.29 19.47 9.65
CA LYS A 26 16.19 18.06 9.28
C LYS A 26 15.51 18.06 7.92
N LYS A 27 16.32 17.90 6.86
CA LYS A 27 15.84 17.57 5.51
C LYS A 27 15.05 16.27 5.65
N THR A 28 13.75 16.39 5.83
CA THR A 28 12.82 15.28 5.66
C THR A 28 13.03 14.82 4.23
N ARG A 29 13.65 13.64 4.07
CA ARG A 29 13.52 12.91 2.81
C ARG A 29 12.01 12.79 2.61
N ALA A 30 11.50 13.39 1.54
CA ALA A 30 10.24 12.97 0.99
C ALA A 30 10.47 11.50 0.65
N SER A 31 10.04 10.62 1.55
CA SER A 31 9.89 9.22 1.20
C SER A 31 8.76 9.23 0.20
N ASP A 32 9.09 9.15 -1.08
CA ASP A 32 8.17 8.68 -2.10
C ASP A 32 7.68 7.33 -1.59
N SER A 33 6.51 7.35 -0.94
CA SER A 33 5.84 6.14 -0.50
C SER A 33 5.40 5.46 -1.77
N CYS A 34 6.27 4.60 -2.30
CA CYS A 34 5.87 3.57 -3.24
C CYS A 34 4.94 2.66 -2.44
N GLU A 35 3.65 2.96 -2.46
CA GLU A 35 2.62 2.08 -1.92
C GLU A 35 2.74 0.76 -2.69
N SER A 36 3.42 -0.21 -2.11
CA SER A 36 3.62 -1.51 -2.73
C SER A 36 2.28 -2.22 -2.71
N VAL A 37 1.62 -2.28 -3.87
CA VAL A 37 0.40 -3.06 -4.05
C VAL A 37 0.75 -4.52 -3.77
N THR A 38 0.11 -5.10 -2.75
CA THR A 38 0.27 -6.52 -2.44
C THR A 38 -0.44 -7.33 -3.53
N PRO A 39 0.24 -8.32 -4.15
CA PRO A 39 -0.39 -9.12 -5.18
C PRO A 39 -1.51 -9.98 -4.58
N THR A 40 -2.60 -10.12 -5.33
CA THR A 40 -3.81 -10.88 -4.93
C THR A 40 -3.49 -12.29 -4.47
N SER A 41 -2.49 -12.94 -5.08
CA SER A 41 -2.00 -14.27 -4.68
C SER A 41 -1.43 -14.33 -3.27
N ASP A 42 -0.73 -13.30 -2.81
CA ASP A 42 -0.16 -13.25 -1.45
C ASP A 42 -1.26 -13.03 -0.41
N LEU A 43 -2.26 -12.23 -0.77
CA LEU A 43 -3.43 -11.97 0.06
C LEU A 43 -4.29 -13.22 0.24
N LEU A 44 -4.46 -14.02 -0.82
CA LEU A 44 -5.27 -15.25 -0.84
C LEU A 44 -4.51 -16.51 -0.43
N ASN A 45 -3.17 -16.46 -0.29
CA ASN A 45 -2.39 -17.59 0.19
C ASN A 45 -2.92 -18.28 1.48
N PRO A 46 -3.47 -17.59 2.51
CA PRO A 46 -4.00 -18.27 3.69
C PRO A 46 -5.26 -19.10 3.44
N VAL A 47 -6.02 -18.81 2.38
CA VAL A 47 -7.23 -19.56 2.00
C VAL A 47 -6.93 -20.66 0.98
N LYS A 48 -5.67 -20.81 0.56
CA LYS A 48 -5.26 -21.81 -0.43
C LYS A 48 -5.58 -23.23 0.00
N ASP A 49 -5.28 -23.57 1.25
CA ASP A 49 -5.63 -24.88 1.82
C ASP A 49 -7.13 -25.04 1.99
N LEU A 50 -7.86 -23.99 2.37
CA LEU A 50 -9.32 -24.04 2.48
C LEU A 50 -9.96 -24.40 1.13
N ILE A 51 -9.50 -23.78 0.05
CA ILE A 51 -10.06 -23.96 -1.29
C ILE A 51 -9.63 -25.30 -1.90
N ASN A 52 -8.38 -25.72 -1.69
CA ASN A 52 -7.87 -26.96 -2.31
C ASN A 52 -8.27 -28.24 -1.57
N ASN A 53 -8.60 -28.19 -0.28
CA ASN A 53 -8.98 -29.37 0.50
C ASN A 53 -10.50 -29.59 0.57
N THR A 54 -11.27 -28.90 -0.27
CA THR A 54 -12.74 -28.91 -0.22
C THR A 54 -13.32 -28.91 -1.63
N ASP A 55 -13.98 -30.00 -2.01
CA ASP A 55 -14.73 -30.14 -3.27
C ASP A 55 -16.06 -29.37 -3.29
N VAL A 56 -16.31 -28.56 -2.26
CA VAL A 56 -17.59 -27.84 -2.04
C VAL A 56 -17.62 -26.52 -2.82
N TYR A 57 -16.46 -26.02 -3.25
CA TYR A 57 -16.38 -24.76 -3.97
C TYR A 57 -16.35 -24.96 -5.49
N SER A 58 -17.09 -24.10 -6.18
CA SER A 58 -17.23 -24.12 -7.64
C SER A 58 -15.99 -23.59 -8.38
N LEU A 59 -15.06 -22.95 -7.66
CA LEU A 59 -13.82 -22.39 -8.20
C LEU A 59 -12.61 -22.94 -7.44
N ASN A 60 -11.56 -23.29 -8.20
CA ASN A 60 -10.27 -23.66 -7.61
C ASN A 60 -9.45 -22.41 -7.24
N TYR A 61 -8.35 -22.63 -6.50
CA TYR A 61 -7.49 -21.54 -6.00
C TYR A 61 -6.98 -20.60 -7.11
N SER A 62 -6.58 -21.16 -8.27
CA SER A 62 -6.07 -20.33 -9.37
C SER A 62 -7.17 -19.47 -9.99
N GLN A 63 -8.38 -20.03 -10.12
CA GLN A 63 -9.54 -19.32 -10.67
C GLN A 63 -9.98 -18.19 -9.75
N ILE A 64 -9.97 -18.37 -8.43
CA ILE A 64 -10.34 -17.28 -7.52
C ILE A 64 -9.30 -16.15 -7.50
N VAL A 65 -8.00 -16.46 -7.62
CA VAL A 65 -6.96 -15.42 -7.73
C VAL A 65 -7.19 -14.59 -8.99
N GLU A 66 -7.45 -15.25 -10.12
CA GLU A 66 -7.73 -14.56 -11.38
C GLU A 66 -9.04 -13.77 -11.34
N PHE A 67 -10.09 -14.34 -10.74
CA PHE A 67 -11.37 -13.67 -10.53
C PHE A 67 -11.19 -12.39 -9.72
N MET A 68 -10.48 -12.46 -8.59
CA MET A 68 -10.25 -11.30 -7.72
C MET A 68 -9.42 -10.22 -8.41
N ASP A 69 -8.45 -10.59 -9.24
CA ASP A 69 -7.65 -9.65 -10.02
C ASP A 69 -8.51 -8.91 -11.07
N LYS A 70 -9.37 -9.65 -11.79
CA LYS A 70 -10.26 -9.09 -12.81
C LYS A 70 -11.47 -8.35 -12.24
N ALA A 71 -11.91 -8.70 -11.03
CA ALA A 71 -13.00 -8.01 -10.36
C ALA A 71 -12.65 -6.57 -9.99
N VAL A 72 -11.36 -6.23 -9.89
CA VAL A 72 -10.92 -4.86 -9.63
C VAL A 72 -11.24 -3.97 -10.84
N GLY A 73 -12.21 -3.08 -10.68
CA GLY A 73 -12.62 -2.14 -11.72
C GLY A 73 -13.56 -2.73 -12.77
N GLU A 74 -14.09 -3.93 -12.54
CA GLU A 74 -15.17 -4.50 -13.36
C GLU A 74 -16.54 -4.01 -12.87
N ASP A 75 -17.38 -3.57 -13.79
CA ASP A 75 -18.73 -3.08 -13.50
C ASP A 75 -19.76 -4.23 -13.52
N ASP A 76 -19.53 -5.26 -14.33
CA ASP A 76 -20.40 -6.44 -14.44
C ASP A 76 -19.81 -7.67 -13.74
N ILE A 77 -19.87 -7.66 -12.40
CA ILE A 77 -19.39 -8.78 -11.57
C ILE A 77 -20.17 -10.07 -11.83
N ILE A 78 -21.48 -9.98 -12.11
CA ILE A 78 -22.29 -11.18 -12.39
C ILE A 78 -21.86 -11.80 -13.70
N GLY A 79 -21.71 -11.00 -14.76
CA GLY A 79 -21.18 -11.46 -16.03
C GLY A 79 -19.76 -12.01 -15.92
N LEU A 80 -18.93 -11.45 -15.03
CA LEU A 80 -17.60 -12.00 -14.72
C LEU A 80 -17.69 -13.38 -14.05
N ILE A 81 -18.56 -13.56 -13.06
CA ILE A 81 -18.77 -14.86 -12.38
C ILE A 81 -19.21 -15.93 -13.38
N CYS A 82 -20.16 -15.60 -14.26
CA CYS A 82 -20.67 -16.52 -15.29
C CYS A 82 -19.61 -16.97 -16.30
N LYS A 83 -18.46 -16.29 -16.43
CA LYS A 83 -17.34 -16.76 -17.26
C LYS A 83 -16.59 -17.94 -16.63
N TYR A 84 -16.68 -18.10 -15.31
CA TYR A 84 -16.00 -19.16 -14.58
C TYR A 84 -16.95 -20.30 -14.17
N THR A 85 -18.18 -19.98 -13.78
CA THR A 85 -19.17 -20.95 -13.30
C THR A 85 -20.58 -20.40 -13.40
N ASP A 86 -21.56 -21.27 -13.62
CA ASP A 86 -23.00 -20.95 -13.55
C ASP A 86 -23.51 -20.94 -12.09
N ASP A 87 -22.71 -21.44 -11.14
CA ASP A 87 -23.05 -21.53 -9.72
C ASP A 87 -22.69 -20.25 -8.96
N ILE A 88 -23.55 -19.24 -9.10
CA ILE A 88 -23.36 -17.92 -8.47
C ILE A 88 -23.40 -18.02 -6.95
N ASP A 89 -24.31 -18.84 -6.40
CA ASP A 89 -24.42 -19.05 -4.95
C ASP A 89 -23.16 -19.70 -4.37
N GLY A 90 -22.57 -20.68 -5.07
CA GLY A 90 -21.30 -21.29 -4.67
C GLY A 90 -20.14 -20.29 -4.64
N VAL A 91 -20.08 -19.36 -5.59
CA VAL A 91 -19.08 -18.28 -5.58
C VAL A 91 -19.31 -17.28 -4.45
N LEU A 92 -20.57 -16.90 -4.18
CA LEU A 92 -20.91 -16.04 -3.07
C LEU A 92 -20.50 -16.66 -1.73
N ASN A 93 -20.81 -17.95 -1.51
CA ASN A 93 -20.41 -18.67 -0.31
C ASN A 93 -18.89 -18.70 -0.15
N LEU A 94 -18.17 -18.99 -1.23
CA LEU A 94 -16.71 -18.94 -1.25
C LEU A 94 -16.17 -17.55 -0.85
N LEU A 95 -16.76 -16.47 -1.36
CA LEU A 95 -16.36 -15.11 -1.00
C LEU A 95 -16.62 -14.80 0.48
N TYR A 96 -17.75 -15.26 1.04
CA TYR A 96 -18.06 -15.11 2.47
C TYR A 96 -17.05 -15.84 3.36
N ASP A 97 -16.56 -17.01 2.95
CA ASP A 97 -15.56 -17.77 3.71
C ASP A 97 -14.14 -17.17 3.55
N VAL A 98 -13.82 -16.63 2.39
CA VAL A 98 -12.49 -16.05 2.09
C VAL A 98 -12.30 -14.67 2.72
N TYR A 99 -13.32 -13.80 2.65
CA TYR A 99 -13.26 -12.41 3.10
C TYR A 99 -12.72 -12.24 4.54
N PRO A 100 -13.25 -12.93 5.57
CA PRO A 100 -12.79 -12.73 6.95
C PRO A 100 -11.33 -13.14 7.14
N VAL A 101 -10.86 -14.16 6.44
CA VAL A 101 -9.47 -14.63 6.51
C VAL A 101 -8.51 -13.59 5.94
N VAL A 102 -8.93 -12.95 4.86
CA VAL A 102 -8.20 -11.87 4.18
C VAL A 102 -8.22 -10.58 5.01
N GLU A 103 -9.38 -10.15 5.49
CA GLU A 103 -9.55 -8.94 6.30
C GLU A 103 -8.72 -8.98 7.59
N HIS A 104 -8.69 -10.13 8.28
CA HIS A 104 -7.91 -10.31 9.50
C HIS A 104 -6.40 -10.16 9.30
N LYS A 105 -5.87 -10.43 8.10
CA LYS A 105 -4.45 -10.19 7.79
C LYS A 105 -4.18 -8.71 7.53
N SER A 106 -5.03 -8.06 6.73
CA SER A 106 -4.90 -6.62 6.45
C SER A 106 -4.97 -5.77 7.72
N ALA A 107 -5.80 -6.16 8.70
CA ALA A 107 -5.89 -5.45 9.99
C ALA A 107 -4.66 -5.64 10.90
N LYS A 108 -3.93 -6.75 10.77
CA LYS A 108 -2.71 -7.03 11.55
C LYS A 108 -1.48 -6.33 10.99
N GLU A 109 -1.41 -6.16 9.67
CA GLU A 109 -0.30 -5.48 9.01
C GLU A 109 -0.20 -4.00 9.40
N ASN A 110 -1.35 -3.35 9.63
CA ASN A 110 -1.43 -1.96 10.11
C ASN A 110 -1.02 -1.73 11.58
N LYS A 111 -0.61 -2.78 12.32
CA LYS A 111 -0.17 -2.68 13.73
C LYS A 111 1.33 -2.84 13.95
N LYS A 112 2.14 -3.00 12.90
CA LYS A 112 3.61 -3.01 13.03
C LYS A 112 4.20 -1.63 12.72
N VAL A 113 3.97 -0.69 13.63
CA VAL A 113 4.78 0.53 13.74
C VAL A 113 5.47 0.46 15.10
N TYR A 114 6.76 0.12 15.11
CA TYR A 114 7.68 0.27 16.24
C TYR A 114 8.97 0.90 15.75
#